data_AF-A0A1F9E8A1-F1
#
_entry.id   AF-A0A1F9E8A1-F1
#
_cell.length_a   1.000
_cell.length_b   1.000
_cell.length_c   1.000
_cell.angle_alpha   90.00
_cell.angle_beta   90.00
_cell.angle_gamma   90.00
#
_symmetry.space_group_name_H-M   'P 1'
#
loop_
_entity.id
_entity.type
_entity.pdbx_description
1 polymer ?
#
loop_
_entity_poly.entity_id
_entity_poly.type
_entity_poly.pdbx_seq_one_letter_code
_entity_poly.pdbx_strand_id
1 'polypeptide(L)'
;MKKYMLVMGMMVVWLGCGVERKYEDYHLPPDWDLTLTQQNHPHGFRQTKCFYCHIKANIHEVDRIGHALFPSAKPTVDAQGESSCSTCHGTNGN
;
A
#
# COMPACT_ATOMS: atom_id res chain seq x y z
N MET A 1 21.68 -34.48 14.55
CA MET A 1 21.76 -33.51 13.43
C MET A 1 20.40 -33.27 12.76
N LYS A 2 19.72 -34.28 12.21
CA LYS A 2 18.39 -34.12 11.55
C LYS A 2 17.28 -33.51 12.42
N LYS A 3 17.27 -33.76 13.74
CA LYS A 3 16.25 -33.23 14.67
C LYS A 3 16.35 -31.71 14.89
N TYR A 4 17.56 -31.14 14.75
CA TYR A 4 17.79 -29.70 14.96
C TYR A 4 17.48 -28.87 13.72
N MET A 5 17.62 -29.43 12.50
CA MET A 5 17.22 -28.75 11.27
C MET A 5 15.70 -28.51 11.20
N LEU A 6 14.90 -29.41 11.76
CA LEU A 6 13.44 -29.30 11.75
C LEU A 6 12.94 -28.21 12.72
N VAL A 7 13.64 -28.01 13.85
CA VAL A 7 13.36 -26.94 14.81
C VAL A 7 13.79 -25.57 14.28
N MET A 8 14.93 -25.51 13.57
CA MET A 8 15.45 -24.26 13.00
C MET A 8 14.60 -23.74 11.84
N GLY A 9 14.00 -24.62 11.03
CA GLY A 9 13.08 -24.23 9.96
C GLY A 9 11.74 -23.66 10.45
N MET A 10 11.24 -24.11 11.59
CA MET A 10 9.98 -23.64 12.16
C MET A 10 10.10 -22.25 12.83
N MET A 11 11.32 -21.89 13.27
CA MET A 11 11.60 -20.60 13.92
C MET A 11 11.66 -19.42 12.94
N VAL A 12 12.07 -19.65 11.69
CA VAL A 12 12.15 -18.61 10.64
C VAL A 12 10.75 -18.12 10.21
N VAL A 13 9.74 -18.99 10.29
CA VAL A 13 8.35 -18.65 9.94
C VAL A 13 7.71 -17.69 10.96
N TRP A 14 8.20 -17.66 12.20
CA TRP A 14 7.63 -16.83 13.27
C TRP A 14 8.21 -15.41 13.34
N LEU A 15 9.33 -15.14 12.66
CA LEU A 15 9.95 -13.81 12.63
C LEU A 15 9.36 -12.87 11.57
N GLY A 16 8.45 -13.36 10.71
CA GLY A 16 7.81 -12.57 9.66
C GLY A 16 6.51 -11.86 10.07
N CYS A 17 6.00 -12.12 11.27
CA CYS A 17 4.77 -11.48 11.77
C CYS A 17 5.09 -10.08 12.31
N GLY A 18 4.90 -9.05 11.48
CA GLY A 18 4.75 -7.68 12.00
C GLY A 18 5.58 -6.59 11.37
N VAL A 19 5.91 -6.66 10.07
CA VAL A 19 6.32 -5.44 9.37
C VAL A 19 5.09 -4.56 9.23
N GLU A 20 4.87 -3.64 10.17
CA GLU A 20 3.94 -2.53 10.01
C GLU A 20 4.46 -1.62 8.90
N ARG A 21 4.12 -1.95 7.64
CA ARG A 21 4.34 -1.07 6.48
C ARG A 21 3.29 0.03 6.52
N LYS A 22 3.48 0.97 7.45
CA LYS A 22 2.60 2.10 7.67
C LYS A 22 3.26 3.39 7.17
N TYR A 23 2.49 4.13 6.37
CA TYR A 23 2.68 5.53 5.98
C TYR A 23 3.96 5.88 5.23
N GLU A 24 3.98 5.60 3.92
CA GLU A 24 4.88 6.31 3.02
C GLU A 24 4.45 7.79 2.96
N ASP A 25 5.27 8.68 3.50
CA ASP A 25 5.04 10.13 3.47
C ASP A 25 6.18 10.81 2.71
N TYR A 26 5.84 11.32 1.52
CA TYR A 26 6.78 11.96 0.62
C TYR A 26 6.76 13.50 0.72
N HIS A 27 6.06 14.06 1.72
CA HIS A 27 5.93 15.51 1.96
C HIS A 27 5.53 16.29 0.69
N LEU A 28 4.51 15.80 -0.02
CA LEU A 28 4.00 16.46 -1.22
C LEU A 28 3.23 17.74 -0.88
N PRO A 29 3.21 18.74 -1.78
CA PRO A 29 2.38 19.92 -1.63
C PRO A 29 0.88 19.60 -1.47
N PRO A 30 0.10 20.42 -0.74
CA PRO A 30 -1.34 20.21 -0.55
C PRO A 30 -2.19 20.34 -1.82
N ASP A 31 -1.68 20.98 -2.87
CA ASP A 31 -2.34 21.14 -4.17
C ASP A 31 -2.01 20.01 -5.16
N TRP A 32 -1.42 18.92 -4.66
CA TRP A 32 -1.10 17.75 -5.46
C TRP A 32 -2.37 17.02 -5.91
N ASP A 33 -2.40 16.63 -7.19
CA ASP A 33 -3.53 15.92 -7.80
C ASP A 33 -3.51 14.42 -7.41
N LEU A 34 -4.50 13.65 -7.88
CA LEU A 34 -4.52 12.20 -7.63
C LEU A 34 -3.50 11.41 -8.47
N THR A 35 -2.55 12.06 -9.14
CA THR A 35 -1.58 11.38 -10.00
C THR A 35 -0.48 10.72 -9.17
N LEU A 36 -0.30 9.41 -9.36
CA LEU A 36 0.84 8.66 -8.82
C LEU A 36 2.09 8.97 -9.66
N THR A 37 3.17 9.43 -9.07
CA THR A 37 4.39 9.82 -9.79
C THR A 37 5.60 9.05 -9.27
N GLN A 38 6.70 9.07 -10.02
CA GLN A 38 7.96 8.50 -9.56
C GLN A 38 8.41 9.12 -8.22
N GLN A 39 8.05 10.37 -7.94
CA GLN A 39 8.41 11.05 -6.70
C GLN A 39 7.66 10.49 -5.48
N ASN A 40 6.38 10.14 -5.64
CA ASN A 40 5.54 9.64 -4.55
C ASN A 40 5.29 8.13 -4.57
N HIS A 41 5.78 7.41 -5.58
CA HIS A 41 5.82 5.96 -5.65
C HIS A 41 7.19 5.47 -6.15
N PRO A 42 8.33 5.88 -5.57
CA PRO A 42 9.65 5.59 -6.13
C PRO A 42 9.94 4.11 -6.33
N HIS A 43 9.38 3.25 -5.47
CA HIS A 43 9.56 1.80 -5.54
C HIS A 43 8.48 1.08 -6.36
N GLY A 44 7.31 1.69 -6.53
CA GLY A 44 6.11 1.08 -7.11
C GLY A 44 5.57 1.81 -8.34
N PHE A 45 6.26 2.82 -8.86
CA PHE A 45 5.77 3.64 -9.98
C PHE A 45 5.48 2.75 -11.20
N ARG A 46 4.29 2.93 -11.77
CA ARG A 46 3.76 2.16 -12.92
C ARG A 46 3.52 0.67 -12.64
N GLN A 47 3.62 0.22 -11.39
CA GLN A 47 3.17 -1.12 -11.02
C GLN A 47 1.64 -1.16 -10.98
N THR A 48 1.06 -2.22 -11.53
CA THR A 48 -0.40 -2.43 -11.53
C THR A 48 -0.88 -3.27 -10.34
N LYS A 49 0.07 -3.88 -9.61
CA LYS A 49 -0.18 -4.65 -8.39
C LYS A 49 0.13 -3.84 -7.14
N CYS A 50 -0.74 -2.86 -6.85
CA CYS A 50 -0.69 -1.99 -5.66
C CYS A 50 -0.46 -2.77 -4.36
N PHE A 51 -1.12 -3.92 -4.17
CA PHE A 51 -1.02 -4.70 -2.93
C PHE A 51 0.28 -5.48 -2.76
N TYR A 52 1.20 -5.44 -3.75
CA TYR A 52 2.55 -5.95 -3.55
C TYR A 52 3.39 -5.03 -2.66
N CYS A 53 3.15 -3.72 -2.75
CA CYS A 53 3.84 -2.72 -1.95
C CYS A 53 3.00 -2.30 -0.73
N HIS A 54 1.68 -2.15 -0.92
CA HIS A 54 0.78 -1.64 0.12
C HIS A 54 -0.01 -2.76 0.81
N ILE A 55 -0.15 -2.64 2.13
CA ILE A 55 -1.08 -3.46 2.89
C ILE A 55 -2.47 -2.84 2.75
N LYS A 56 -3.45 -3.61 2.26
CA LYS A 56 -4.85 -3.16 2.10
C LYS A 56 -5.40 -2.44 3.34
N ALA A 57 -5.14 -2.97 4.52
CA ALA A 57 -5.62 -2.40 5.77
C ALA A 57 -5.06 -1.00 6.09
N ASN A 58 -3.92 -0.62 5.50
CA ASN A 58 -3.19 0.61 5.83
C ASN A 58 -3.32 1.70 4.75
N ILE A 59 -3.91 1.40 3.59
CA ILE A 59 -4.02 2.36 2.49
C ILE A 59 -5.16 3.36 2.77
N HIS A 60 -4.93 4.63 2.41
CA HIS A 60 -5.89 5.74 2.61
C HIS A 60 -6.35 5.95 4.06
N GLU A 61 -5.46 5.72 5.02
CA GLU A 61 -5.69 5.99 6.45
C GLU A 61 -5.47 7.47 6.83
N VAL A 62 -4.72 8.23 6.02
CA VAL A 62 -4.43 9.64 6.28
C VAL A 62 -4.58 10.48 5.01
N ASP A 63 -5.30 11.60 5.12
CA ASP A 63 -5.43 12.58 4.05
C ASP A 63 -4.21 13.52 4.08
N ARG A 64 -3.40 13.48 3.02
CA ARG A 64 -2.19 14.29 2.90
C ARG A 64 -2.36 15.50 2.00
N ILE A 65 -3.41 15.50 1.18
CA ILE A 65 -3.63 16.50 0.13
C ILE A 65 -4.97 17.23 0.30
N GLY A 66 -5.77 16.87 1.32
CA GLY A 66 -7.05 17.52 1.60
C GLY A 66 -8.11 17.26 0.51
N HIS A 67 -8.06 16.10 -0.15
CA HIS A 67 -8.91 15.85 -1.32
C HIS A 67 -10.33 15.44 -0.93
N ALA A 68 -11.34 16.03 -1.58
CA ALA A 68 -12.75 15.80 -1.25
C ALA A 68 -13.21 14.33 -1.36
N LEU A 69 -12.53 13.52 -2.16
CA LEU A 69 -12.80 12.07 -2.31
C LEU A 69 -12.15 11.21 -1.21
N PHE A 70 -11.28 11.76 -0.36
CA PHE A 70 -10.59 10.99 0.67
C PHE A 70 -11.55 10.19 1.60
N PRO A 71 -12.70 10.74 2.06
CA PRO A 71 -13.61 10.00 2.93
C PRO A 71 -14.17 8.70 2.33
N SER A 72 -14.20 8.57 1.00
CA SER A 72 -14.69 7.36 0.34
C SER A 72 -13.57 6.39 -0.08
N ALA A 73 -12.31 6.82 -0.07
CA ALA A 73 -11.18 6.05 -0.61
C ALA A 73 -10.97 4.73 0.15
N LYS A 74 -10.82 4.77 1.48
CA LYS A 74 -10.63 3.56 2.30
C LYS A 74 -11.82 2.59 2.22
N PRO A 75 -13.08 3.03 2.43
CA PRO A 75 -14.24 2.15 2.27
C PRO A 75 -14.33 1.48 0.89
N THR A 76 -13.95 2.21 -0.16
CA THR A 76 -13.97 1.70 -1.53
C THR A 76 -12.96 0.59 -1.73
N VAL A 77 -11.71 0.78 -1.29
CA VAL A 77 -10.68 -0.26 -1.35
C VAL A 77 -11.03 -1.45 -0.44
N ASP A 78 -11.64 -1.21 0.73
CA ASP A 78 -12.07 -2.27 1.62
C ASP A 78 -13.14 -3.16 0.98
N ALA A 79 -14.11 -2.57 0.28
CA ALA A 79 -15.18 -3.30 -0.40
C ALA A 79 -14.74 -3.98 -1.70
N GLN A 80 -13.97 -3.28 -2.54
CA GLN A 80 -13.72 -3.68 -3.93
C GLN A 80 -12.28 -4.15 -4.18
N GLY A 81 -11.36 -3.85 -3.27
CA GLY A 81 -9.96 -4.23 -3.41
C GLY A 81 -9.24 -3.47 -4.52
N GLU A 82 -8.20 -4.11 -5.07
CA GLU A 82 -7.26 -3.50 -6.03
C GLU A 82 -7.91 -3.03 -7.33
N SER A 83 -9.04 -3.61 -7.75
CA SER A 83 -9.76 -3.16 -8.96
C SER A 83 -10.38 -1.77 -8.82
N SER A 84 -10.47 -1.23 -7.61
CA SER A 84 -11.05 0.11 -7.39
C SER A 84 -10.06 1.25 -7.56
N CYS A 85 -8.75 0.97 -7.57
CA CYS A 85 -7.70 2.00 -7.62
C CYS A 85 -7.88 2.96 -8.81
N SER A 86 -8.27 2.43 -9.96
CA SER A 86 -8.48 3.21 -11.18
C SER A 86 -9.69 4.12 -11.16
N THR A 87 -10.61 3.93 -10.22
CA THR A 87 -11.78 4.81 -10.03
C THR A 87 -11.35 6.23 -9.67
N CYS A 88 -10.29 6.37 -8.88
CA CYS A 88 -9.76 7.67 -8.46
C CYS A 88 -8.48 8.04 -9.21
N HIS A 89 -7.63 7.07 -9.52
CA HIS A 89 -6.31 7.31 -10.13
C HIS A 89 -6.31 7.13 -11.66
N GLY A 90 -7.44 6.81 -12.29
CA GLY A 90 -7.54 6.64 -13.75
C GLY A 90 -6.58 5.59 -14.29
N THR A 91 -5.96 5.84 -15.45
CA THR A 91 -4.87 5.00 -16.02
C THR A 91 -3.62 4.93 -15.14
N ASN A 92 -3.57 5.69 -14.05
CA ASN A 92 -2.48 5.72 -13.09
C ASN A 92 -2.86 5.11 -11.73
N GLY A 93 -3.84 4.20 -11.75
CA GLY A 93 -4.10 3.18 -10.73
C GLY A 93 -4.73 1.94 -11.39
N ASN A 94 -4.29 1.63 -12.61
CA ASN A 94 -4.90 0.74 -13.60
C ASN A 94 -3.88 -0.28 -14.09
#